data_AF-A0A378BSX3-F1
#
_entry.id   AF-A0A378BSX3-F1
#
_cell.length_a   1.000
_cell.length_b   1.000
_cell.length_c   1.000
_cell.angle_alpha   90.00
_cell.angle_beta   90.00
_cell.angle_gamma   90.00
#
_symmetry.space_group_name_H-M   'P 1'
#
loop_
_entity.id
_entity.type
_entity.pdbx_description
1 polymer ?
#
loop_
_entity_poly.entity_id
_entity_poly.type
_entity_poly.pdbx_seq_one_letter_code
_entity_poly.pdbx_strand_id
1 'polypeptide(L)'
;MPHVTLLRFPTQTPNVKQVKVLQLINAYRFRGHQHANLDPLGLWKQERVADLDPAYHDLTEADFQESYNVGSFAIGKDTMKLGELIAALKQTYCGSIGAEYMHITSTEEKRWIQQRIESVAGKASFTAEEKKRFLSELTAAEGLERYLGAKFPGAKRFSLEGGDALIPMLKKR
;
A
#
# COMPACT_ATOMS: atom_id res chain seq x y z
N MET A 1 8.84 49.94 -33.15
CA MET A 1 7.88 49.10 -32.39
C MET A 1 8.02 47.68 -32.90
N PRO A 2 8.68 46.74 -32.19
CA PRO A 2 8.84 45.39 -32.67
C PRO A 2 7.59 44.57 -32.37
N HIS A 3 7.14 43.80 -33.36
CA HIS A 3 6.02 42.88 -33.28
C HIS A 3 6.42 41.69 -32.40
N VAL A 4 5.76 41.52 -31.25
CA VAL A 4 5.90 40.30 -30.42
C VAL A 4 5.03 39.21 -31.03
N THR A 5 5.65 38.25 -31.69
CA THR A 5 5.01 37.00 -32.11
C THR A 5 4.72 36.17 -30.87
N LEU A 6 3.45 36.10 -30.48
CA LEU A 6 2.96 35.19 -29.44
C LEU A 6 3.18 33.74 -29.92
N LEU A 7 4.17 33.06 -29.34
CA LEU A 7 4.33 31.62 -29.45
C LEU A 7 3.08 30.96 -28.87
N ARG A 8 2.21 30.47 -29.74
CA ARG A 8 1.03 29.71 -29.37
C ARG A 8 1.49 28.35 -28.87
N PHE A 9 1.59 28.18 -27.56
CA PHE A 9 1.75 26.87 -26.94
C PHE A 9 0.56 25.99 -27.36
N PRO A 10 0.78 24.76 -27.85
CA PRO A 10 -0.33 23.87 -28.15
C PRO A 10 -1.09 23.58 -26.86
N THR A 11 -2.35 24.00 -26.79
CA THR A 11 -3.28 23.61 -25.73
C THR A 11 -3.51 22.11 -25.82
N GLN A 12 -2.74 21.33 -25.05
CA GLN A 12 -3.01 19.91 -24.85
C GLN A 12 -4.38 19.83 -24.18
N THR A 13 -5.37 19.32 -24.91
CA THR A 13 -6.68 19.03 -24.34
C THR A 13 -6.45 18.06 -23.17
N PRO A 14 -6.93 18.36 -21.94
CA PRO A 14 -6.74 17.46 -20.84
C PRO A 14 -7.38 16.11 -21.20
N ASN A 15 -6.55 15.08 -21.32
CA ASN A 15 -7.02 13.73 -21.60
C ASN A 15 -7.93 13.30 -20.44
N VAL A 16 -9.23 13.16 -20.71
CA VAL A 16 -10.22 12.84 -19.67
C VAL A 16 -9.84 11.57 -18.91
N LYS A 17 -9.31 10.55 -19.61
CA LYS A 17 -8.83 9.31 -18.98
C LYS A 17 -7.64 9.55 -18.05
N GLN A 18 -6.75 10.49 -18.38
CA GLN A 18 -5.65 10.86 -17.49
C GLN A 18 -6.17 11.38 -16.14
N VAL A 19 -7.26 12.16 -16.13
CA VAL A 19 -7.88 12.63 -14.88
C VAL A 19 -8.47 11.45 -14.10
N LYS A 20 -9.14 10.52 -14.78
CA LYS A 20 -9.69 9.29 -14.18
C LYS A 20 -8.61 8.41 -13.55
N VAL A 21 -7.44 8.29 -14.18
CA VAL A 21 -6.29 7.57 -13.62
C VAL A 21 -5.80 8.23 -12.31
N LEU A 22 -5.72 9.57 -12.27
CA LEU A 22 -5.33 10.27 -11.05
C LEU A 22 -6.39 10.13 -9.93
N GLN A 23 -7.68 10.10 -10.30
CA GLN A 23 -8.78 9.82 -9.37
C GLN A 23 -8.69 8.40 -8.81
N LEU A 24 -8.36 7.41 -9.63
CA LEU A 24 -8.14 6.03 -9.21
C LEU A 24 -6.98 5.93 -8.22
N ILE A 25 -5.81 6.55 -8.51
CA ILE A 25 -4.68 6.59 -7.57
C ILE A 25 -5.12 7.17 -6.22
N ASN A 26 -5.88 8.27 -6.24
CA ASN A 26 -6.38 8.89 -5.02
C ASN A 26 -7.37 7.98 -4.26
N ALA A 27 -8.24 7.26 -4.97
CA ALA A 27 -9.16 6.31 -4.35
C ALA A 27 -8.42 5.20 -3.58
N TYR A 28 -7.33 4.65 -4.15
CA TYR A 28 -6.47 3.67 -3.46
C TYR A 28 -5.80 4.26 -2.21
N ARG A 29 -5.32 5.51 -2.27
CA ARG A 29 -4.74 6.20 -1.11
C ARG A 29 -5.73 6.39 0.03
N PHE A 30 -6.99 6.72 -0.28
CA PHE A 30 -8.01 6.97 0.73
C PHE A 30 -8.65 5.69 1.28
N ARG A 31 -8.93 4.72 0.41
CA ARG A 31 -9.80 3.58 0.73
C ARG A 31 -9.19 2.22 0.47
N GLY A 32 -7.97 2.15 -0.07
CA GLY A 32 -7.31 0.89 -0.37
C GLY A 32 -7.14 -0.01 0.86
N HIS A 33 -6.98 0.58 2.05
CA HIS A 33 -6.93 -0.13 3.33
C HIS A 33 -8.18 -0.97 3.62
N GLN A 34 -9.35 -0.62 3.06
CA GLN A 34 -10.61 -1.37 3.21
C GLN A 34 -10.59 -2.70 2.43
N HIS A 35 -9.69 -2.83 1.45
CA HIS A 35 -9.43 -4.03 0.65
C HIS A 35 -8.08 -4.70 1.00
N ALA A 36 -7.43 -4.27 2.08
CA ALA A 36 -6.15 -4.85 2.49
C ALA A 36 -6.34 -6.21 3.17
N ASN A 37 -5.45 -7.17 2.89
CA ASN A 37 -5.51 -8.50 3.50
C ASN A 37 -4.93 -8.46 4.93
N LEU A 38 -5.76 -8.06 5.90
CA LEU A 38 -5.34 -7.84 7.30
C LEU A 38 -5.71 -8.98 8.25
N ASP A 39 -6.69 -9.80 7.91
CA ASP A 39 -7.17 -10.88 8.77
C ASP A 39 -6.37 -12.17 8.49
N PRO A 40 -5.50 -12.63 9.41
CA PRO A 40 -4.73 -13.85 9.22
C PRO A 40 -5.60 -15.12 9.18
N LEU A 41 -6.84 -15.06 9.69
CA LEU A 41 -7.79 -16.18 9.67
C LEU A 41 -8.69 -16.17 8.42
N GLY A 42 -8.74 -15.06 7.67
CA GLY A 42 -9.58 -14.93 6.47
C GLY A 42 -11.08 -15.01 6.74
N LEU A 43 -11.53 -14.69 7.96
CA LEU A 43 -12.92 -14.66 8.37
C LEU A 43 -13.60 -13.35 7.98
N TRP A 44 -12.83 -12.26 7.90
CA TRP A 44 -13.33 -10.95 7.56
C TRP A 44 -13.77 -10.88 6.10
N LYS A 45 -15.08 -10.76 5.89
CA LYS A 45 -15.68 -10.49 4.58
C LYS A 45 -15.70 -9.00 4.33
N GLN A 46 -14.83 -8.54 3.44
CA GLN A 46 -14.72 -7.13 3.08
C GLN A 46 -15.83 -6.73 2.11
N GLU A 47 -16.43 -5.57 2.36
CA GLU A 47 -17.38 -4.98 1.43
C GLU A 47 -16.65 -4.46 0.18
N ARG A 48 -17.34 -4.53 -0.97
CA ARG A 48 -16.80 -3.99 -2.21
C ARG A 48 -16.74 -2.47 -2.13
N VAL A 49 -15.56 -1.92 -2.40
CA VAL A 49 -15.37 -0.47 -2.56
C VAL A 49 -15.37 -0.15 -4.04
N ALA A 50 -16.46 0.43 -4.54
CA ALA A 50 -16.63 0.72 -5.96
C ALA A 50 -15.51 1.59 -6.53
N ASP A 51 -15.05 2.59 -5.75
CA ASP A 51 -13.99 3.53 -6.17
C ASP A 51 -12.63 2.87 -6.46
N LEU A 52 -12.39 1.63 -6.02
CA LEU A 52 -11.13 0.91 -6.31
C LEU A 52 -11.18 0.14 -7.63
N ASP A 53 -12.38 -0.02 -8.21
CA ASP A 53 -12.60 -0.67 -9.49
C ASP A 53 -12.33 0.32 -10.64
N PRO A 54 -11.42 0.02 -11.58
CA PRO A 54 -11.18 0.88 -12.75
C PRO A 54 -12.46 1.18 -13.55
N ALA A 55 -13.40 0.23 -13.62
CA ALA A 55 -14.64 0.41 -14.35
C ALA A 55 -15.52 1.52 -13.77
N TYR A 56 -15.42 1.80 -12.45
CA TYR A 56 -16.11 2.92 -11.81
C TYR A 56 -15.60 4.29 -12.28
N HIS A 57 -14.37 4.34 -12.80
CA HIS A 57 -13.73 5.54 -13.33
C HIS A 57 -13.77 5.61 -14.86
N ASP A 58 -14.65 4.84 -15.51
CA ASP A 58 -14.77 4.75 -16.97
C ASP A 58 -13.48 4.24 -17.65
N LEU A 59 -12.65 3.47 -16.94
CA LEU A 59 -11.44 2.84 -17.46
C LEU A 59 -11.74 1.39 -17.84
N THR A 60 -11.52 1.06 -19.11
CA THR A 60 -11.83 -0.24 -19.71
C THR A 60 -10.57 -1.11 -19.84
N GLU A 61 -10.74 -2.40 -20.12
CA GLU A 61 -9.60 -3.30 -20.37
C GLU A 61 -8.72 -2.87 -21.54
N ALA A 62 -9.28 -2.20 -22.55
CA ALA A 62 -8.52 -1.66 -23.67
C ALA A 62 -7.49 -0.62 -23.20
N ASP A 63 -7.79 0.11 -22.12
CA ASP A 63 -6.94 1.16 -21.56
C ASP A 63 -5.77 0.59 -20.77
N PHE A 64 -5.79 -0.70 -20.40
CA PHE A 64 -4.76 -1.31 -19.56
C PHE A 64 -3.39 -1.35 -20.23
N GLN A 65 -3.36 -1.34 -21.56
CA GLN A 65 -2.14 -1.31 -22.36
C GLN A 65 -1.65 0.11 -22.67
N GLU A 66 -2.47 1.13 -22.41
CA GLU A 66 -2.09 2.52 -22.61
C GLU A 66 -1.25 3.05 -21.44
N SER A 67 -0.33 3.96 -21.76
CA SER A 67 0.56 4.60 -20.79
C SER A 67 -0.02 5.93 -20.32
N TYR A 68 -0.04 6.11 -19.01
CA TYR A 68 -0.53 7.32 -18.35
C TYR A 68 0.54 7.92 -17.45
N ASN A 69 0.46 9.23 -17.23
CA ASN A 69 1.27 9.90 -16.22
C ASN A 69 0.76 9.50 -14.83
N VAL A 70 1.67 9.16 -13.91
CA VAL A 70 1.28 8.71 -12.56
C VAL A 70 1.17 9.86 -11.54
N GLY A 71 1.40 11.09 -11.99
CA GLY A 71 1.28 12.30 -11.18
C GLY A 71 2.19 12.29 -9.97
N SER A 72 1.59 12.35 -8.78
CA SER A 72 2.30 12.35 -7.50
C SER A 72 2.53 10.95 -6.93
N PHE A 73 2.30 9.88 -7.70
CA PHE A 73 2.56 8.52 -7.26
C PHE A 73 4.07 8.23 -7.24
N ALA A 74 4.62 8.02 -6.05
CA ALA A 74 6.04 8.00 -5.74
C ALA A 74 6.72 6.65 -6.05
N ILE A 75 6.47 6.09 -7.24
CA ILE A 75 7.07 4.82 -7.72
C ILE A 75 8.39 5.03 -8.50
N GLY A 76 8.87 6.28 -8.60
CA GLY A 76 10.12 6.63 -9.29
C GLY A 76 10.02 6.59 -10.83
N LYS A 77 8.81 6.62 -11.38
CA LYS A 77 8.54 6.72 -12.82
C LYS A 77 7.52 7.83 -13.05
N ASP A 78 7.65 8.58 -14.13
CA ASP A 78 6.68 9.62 -14.49
C ASP A 78 5.45 9.06 -15.21
N THR A 79 5.61 7.94 -15.93
CA THR A 79 4.56 7.29 -16.70
C THR A 79 4.61 5.76 -16.55
N MET A 80 3.44 5.12 -16.60
CA MET A 80 3.29 3.67 -16.52
C MET A 80 2.06 3.20 -17.30
N LYS A 81 2.06 1.93 -17.73
CA LYS A 81 0.85 1.29 -18.25
C LYS A 81 -0.20 1.19 -17.16
N LEU A 82 -1.48 1.43 -17.50
CA LEU A 82 -2.56 1.39 -16.52
C LEU A 82 -2.65 0.04 -15.79
N GLY A 83 -2.46 -1.08 -16.49
CA GLY A 83 -2.47 -2.41 -15.85
C GLY A 83 -1.36 -2.57 -14.81
N GLU A 84 -0.15 -2.08 -15.09
CA GLU A 84 0.98 -2.10 -14.15
C GLU A 84 0.75 -1.16 -12.96
N LEU A 85 0.16 0.01 -13.21
CA LEU A 85 -0.21 0.97 -12.17
C LEU A 85 -1.23 0.37 -11.20
N ILE A 86 -2.29 -0.25 -11.71
CA ILE A 86 -3.30 -0.91 -10.86
C ILE A 86 -2.67 -2.02 -10.02
N ALA A 87 -1.79 -2.83 -10.61
CA ALA A 87 -1.06 -3.86 -9.88
C ALA A 87 -0.19 -3.26 -8.76
N ALA A 88 0.52 -2.16 -9.04
CA ALA A 88 1.32 -1.46 -8.05
C ALA A 88 0.47 -0.85 -6.93
N LEU A 89 -0.68 -0.24 -7.25
CA LEU A 89 -1.61 0.32 -6.26
C LEU A 89 -2.18 -0.77 -5.35
N LYS A 90 -2.63 -1.90 -5.92
CA LYS A 90 -3.09 -3.06 -5.15
C LYS A 90 -2.00 -3.61 -4.24
N GLN A 91 -0.77 -3.74 -4.75
CA GLN A 91 0.35 -4.21 -3.95
C GLN A 91 0.69 -3.26 -2.79
N THR A 92 0.56 -1.95 -3.01
CA THR A 92 0.91 -0.91 -2.03
C THR A 92 -0.15 -0.75 -0.95
N TYR A 93 -1.44 -0.72 -1.32
CA TYR A 93 -2.53 -0.33 -0.42
C TYR A 93 -3.47 -1.47 -0.01
N CYS A 94 -3.46 -2.58 -0.75
CA CYS A 94 -4.36 -3.71 -0.55
C CYS A 94 -3.61 -5.00 -0.19
N GLY A 95 -2.31 -4.91 0.14
CA GLY A 95 -1.48 -6.03 0.57
C GLY A 95 -1.72 -6.39 2.05
N SER A 96 -0.68 -6.89 2.72
CA SER A 96 -0.71 -7.21 4.16
C SER A 96 -0.65 -5.98 5.08
N ILE A 97 -0.67 -4.77 4.51
CA ILE A 97 -0.61 -3.50 5.24
C ILE A 97 -1.72 -2.61 4.68
N GLY A 98 -2.60 -2.13 5.57
CA GLY A 98 -3.64 -1.15 5.26
C GLY A 98 -3.21 0.22 5.76
N ALA A 99 -2.76 1.09 4.86
CA ALA A 99 -2.30 2.43 5.23
C ALA A 99 -3.47 3.41 5.29
N GLU A 100 -3.74 3.99 6.46
CA GLU A 100 -4.77 5.01 6.66
C GLU A 100 -4.12 6.32 7.13
N TYR A 101 -3.99 7.29 6.22
CA TYR A 101 -3.26 8.54 6.48
C TYR A 101 -3.83 9.75 5.75
N MET A 102 -4.72 9.55 4.77
CA MET A 102 -5.24 10.65 3.94
C MET A 102 -6.12 11.64 4.71
N HIS A 103 -6.56 11.27 5.92
CA HIS A 103 -7.30 12.13 6.86
C HIS A 103 -6.42 13.19 7.54
N ILE A 104 -5.09 13.05 7.52
CA ILE A 104 -4.15 14.05 8.03
C ILE A 104 -4.40 15.40 7.32
N THR A 105 -4.17 16.54 7.95
CA THR A 105 -4.34 17.85 7.29
C THR A 105 -3.04 18.34 6.63
N SER A 106 -1.90 18.06 7.27
CA SER A 106 -0.57 18.40 6.77
C SER A 106 -0.26 17.71 5.44
N THR A 107 0.03 18.51 4.41
CA THR A 107 0.40 17.98 3.09
C THR A 107 1.81 17.41 3.09
N GLU A 108 2.71 17.97 3.88
CA GLU A 108 4.09 17.49 4.04
C GLU A 108 4.09 16.06 4.60
N GLU A 109 3.32 15.82 5.66
CA GLU A 109 3.19 14.49 6.27
C GLU A 109 2.58 13.47 5.30
N LYS A 110 1.52 13.83 4.57
CA LYS A 110 0.95 12.95 3.53
C LYS A 110 1.98 12.57 2.49
N ARG A 111 2.76 13.53 1.99
CA ARG A 111 3.79 13.29 0.98
C ARG A 111 4.92 12.43 1.52
N TRP A 112 5.32 12.65 2.77
CA TRP A 112 6.33 11.83 3.43
C TRP A 112 5.89 10.37 3.52
N ILE A 113 4.63 10.13 3.94
CA ILE A 113 4.07 8.77 4.01
C ILE A 113 3.99 8.15 2.61
N GLN A 114 3.45 8.87 1.62
CA GLN A 114 3.37 8.43 0.21
C GLN A 114 4.74 8.01 -0.31
N GLN A 115 5.76 8.85 -0.12
CA GLN A 115 7.13 8.55 -0.54
C GLN A 115 7.65 7.27 0.10
N ARG A 116 7.32 7.02 1.38
CA ARG A 116 7.81 5.84 2.11
C ARG A 116 7.13 4.54 1.67
N ILE A 117 5.82 4.56 1.43
CA ILE A 117 5.05 3.35 1.14
C ILE A 117 5.02 3.01 -0.36
N GLU A 118 4.91 4.02 -1.23
CA GLU A 118 4.75 3.85 -2.67
C GLU A 118 6.08 3.51 -3.35
N SER A 119 7.20 4.05 -2.87
CA SER A 119 8.54 3.81 -3.46
C SER A 119 9.00 2.36 -3.38
N VAL A 120 8.50 1.62 -2.40
CA VAL A 120 8.77 0.19 -2.22
C VAL A 120 7.60 -0.68 -2.68
N ALA A 121 6.56 -0.08 -3.27
CA ALA A 121 5.31 -0.73 -3.65
C ALA A 121 4.74 -1.63 -2.52
N GLY A 122 4.78 -1.14 -1.27
CA GLY A 122 4.36 -1.89 -0.09
C GLY A 122 5.26 -3.09 0.31
N LYS A 123 6.38 -3.35 -0.38
CA LYS A 123 7.31 -4.45 -0.09
C LYS A 123 8.62 -3.94 0.48
N ALA A 124 8.78 -4.08 1.79
CA ALA A 124 10.09 -3.92 2.40
C ALA A 124 11.04 -5.03 1.92
N SER A 125 12.24 -4.64 1.46
CA SER A 125 13.33 -5.57 1.21
C SER A 125 14.04 -5.88 2.53
N PHE A 126 14.22 -7.16 2.82
CA PHE A 126 14.98 -7.65 3.98
C PHE A 126 16.06 -8.60 3.51
N THR A 127 17.23 -8.54 4.15
CA THR A 127 18.32 -9.48 3.87
C THR A 127 17.97 -10.89 4.35
N ALA A 128 18.74 -11.89 3.90
CA ALA A 128 18.54 -13.27 4.34
C ALA A 128 18.78 -13.41 5.86
N GLU A 129 19.75 -12.67 6.39
CA GLU A 129 20.09 -12.62 7.81
C GLU A 129 18.94 -12.04 8.64
N GLU A 130 18.33 -10.94 8.19
CA GLU A 130 17.18 -10.33 8.85
C GLU A 130 15.98 -11.28 8.89
N LYS A 131 15.69 -11.97 7.78
CA LYS A 131 14.62 -12.96 7.73
C LYS A 131 14.87 -14.13 8.68
N LYS A 132 16.11 -14.63 8.75
CA LYS A 132 16.50 -15.67 9.73
C LYS A 132 16.33 -15.18 11.16
N ARG A 133 16.68 -13.92 11.44
CA ARG A 133 16.48 -13.31 12.77
C ARG A 133 14.99 -13.24 13.12
N PHE A 134 14.13 -12.73 12.23
CA PHE A 134 12.68 -12.68 12.48
C PHE A 134 12.10 -14.07 12.77
N LEU A 135 12.50 -15.08 12.00
CA LEU A 135 12.08 -16.46 12.23
C LEU A 135 12.54 -16.98 13.60
N SER A 136 13.80 -16.71 13.98
CA SER A 136 14.33 -17.11 15.29
C SER A 136 13.57 -16.44 16.43
N GLU A 137 13.19 -15.18 16.28
CA GLU A 137 12.43 -14.43 17.29
C GLU A 137 11.00 -14.94 17.44
N LEU A 138 10.33 -15.25 16.33
CA LEU A 138 9.01 -15.89 16.35
C LEU A 138 9.06 -17.27 17.01
N THR A 139 10.07 -18.08 16.66
CA THR A 139 10.26 -19.42 17.25
C THR A 139 10.51 -19.34 18.77
N ALA A 140 11.26 -18.33 19.22
CA ALA A 140 11.49 -18.10 20.64
C ALA A 140 10.22 -17.67 21.38
N ALA A 141 9.38 -16.84 20.76
CA ALA A 141 8.10 -16.42 21.32
C ALA A 141 7.17 -17.63 21.54
N GLU A 142 6.94 -18.41 20.49
CA GLU A 142 6.10 -19.60 20.53
C GLU A 142 6.67 -20.67 21.48
N GLY A 143 7.99 -20.88 21.46
CA GLY A 143 8.66 -21.85 22.32
C GLY A 143 8.50 -21.52 23.81
N LEU A 144 8.57 -20.24 24.18
CA LEU A 144 8.35 -19.80 25.55
C LEU A 144 6.90 -20.06 25.99
N GLU A 145 5.92 -19.74 25.16
CA GLU A 145 4.50 -19.97 25.44
C GLU A 145 4.20 -21.46 25.65
N ARG A 146 4.70 -22.32 24.76
CA ARG A 146 4.57 -23.78 24.88
C ARG A 146 5.22 -24.31 26.15
N TYR A 147 6.41 -23.82 26.49
CA TYR A 147 7.12 -24.20 27.71
C TYR A 147 6.35 -23.82 28.98
N LEU A 148 5.83 -22.59 29.04
CA LEU A 148 5.04 -22.12 30.18
C LEU A 148 3.74 -22.92 30.31
N GLY A 149 3.08 -23.22 29.18
CA GLY A 149 1.88 -24.05 29.16
C GLY A 149 2.12 -25.48 29.67
N ALA A 150 3.25 -26.09 29.31
CA ALA A 150 3.62 -27.43 29.77
C ALA A 150 4.04 -27.47 31.24
N LYS A 151 4.81 -26.47 31.69
CA LYS A 151 5.40 -26.46 33.05
C LYS A 151 4.43 -25.99 34.13
N PHE A 152 3.54 -25.06 33.82
CA PHE A 152 2.61 -24.46 34.77
C PHE A 152 1.16 -24.61 34.27
N PRO A 153 0.63 -25.85 34.22
CA PRO A 153 -0.73 -26.09 33.76
C PRO A 153 -1.74 -25.38 34.67
N GLY A 154 -2.73 -24.71 34.07
CA GLY A 154 -3.78 -23.99 34.79
C GLY A 154 -3.40 -22.59 35.30
N ALA A 155 -2.13 -22.19 35.21
CA ALA A 155 -1.72 -20.83 35.59
C ALA A 155 -2.19 -19.81 34.54
N LYS A 156 -2.72 -18.68 35.01
CA LYS A 156 -3.10 -17.55 34.16
C LYS A 156 -1.84 -16.83 33.68
N ARG A 157 -1.54 -16.92 32.38
CA ARG A 157 -0.31 -16.35 31.79
C ARG A 157 -0.50 -15.28 30.71
N PHE A 158 -1.75 -14.98 30.33
CA PHE A 158 -2.08 -14.01 29.27
C PHE A 158 -1.26 -14.25 28.00
N SER A 159 -1.45 -15.43 27.41
CA SER A 159 -0.63 -15.93 26.31
C SER A 159 -0.59 -14.97 25.13
N LEU A 160 0.58 -14.87 24.51
CA LEU A 160 0.80 -14.14 23.27
C LEU A 160 0.50 -14.97 22.01
N GLU A 161 0.07 -16.23 22.15
CA GLU A 161 -0.24 -17.10 20.99
C GLU A 161 -1.19 -16.41 19.98
N GLY A 162 -0.74 -16.30 18.73
CA GLY A 162 -1.46 -15.59 17.65
C GLY A 162 -1.04 -14.12 17.49
N GLY A 163 -0.35 -13.56 18.48
CA GLY A 163 0.25 -12.22 18.48
C GLY A 163 1.78 -12.22 18.42
N ASP A 164 2.40 -13.35 18.05
CA ASP A 164 3.84 -13.60 18.09
C ASP A 164 4.66 -12.55 17.32
N ALA A 165 4.08 -11.96 16.26
CA ALA A 165 4.67 -10.89 15.47
C ALA A 165 5.03 -9.63 16.29
N LEU A 166 4.44 -9.45 17.48
CA LEU A 166 4.78 -8.38 18.41
C LEU A 166 6.25 -8.44 18.86
N ILE A 167 6.80 -9.64 19.06
CA ILE A 167 8.17 -9.83 19.55
C ILE A 167 9.22 -9.28 18.56
N PRO A 168 9.26 -9.72 17.29
CA PRO A 168 10.20 -9.15 16.32
C PRO A 168 9.89 -7.68 16.04
N MET A 169 8.63 -7.23 16.12
CA MET A 169 8.28 -5.82 15.93
C MET A 169 8.92 -4.91 16.99
N LEU A 170 8.89 -5.29 18.27
CA LEU A 170 9.47 -4.50 19.36
C LEU A 170 11.01 -4.55 19.39
N LYS A 171 11.60 -5.67 18.96
CA LYS A 171 13.06 -5.84 18.93
C LYS A 171 13.74 -5.14 17.77
N LYS A 172 12.99 -4.87 16.70
CA LYS A 172 13.49 -4.18 15.51
C LYS A 172 13.89 -2.75 15.87
N ARG A 173 15.19 -2.53 16.10
CA ARG A 173 15.86 -1.23 16.12
C ARG A 173 16.47 -0.92 14.77
#